data_AF-A0A9D7U3N3-F1
#
_entry.id   AF-A0A9D7U3N3-F1
#
_cell.length_a   1.000
_cell.length_b   1.000
_cell.length_c   1.000
_cell.angle_alpha   90.00
_cell.angle_beta   90.00
_cell.angle_gamma   90.00
#
_symmetry.space_group_name_H-M   'P 1'
#
loop_
_entity.id
_entity.type
_entity.pdbx_description
1 polymer ?
#
loop_
_entity_poly.entity_id
_entity_poly.type
_entity_poly.pdbx_seq_one_letter_code
_entity_poly.pdbx_strand_id
1 'polypeptide(L)'
;MAPKKVFVSGCFDLLHSGHIAFLAEAASFGDLYVCIGSDSTVFDLKNRYPVITQDERQYMLNALKCVHECRVSKGEGLLDFVDELEDIKPDIFVVNEDGHTPQKEALCREKNIEYKVLQRIPFADLPARSTTSLRTRSTIPFRIDLAGGWLDQPFVSKYFPGSVLTVSIEPTIEFNHRSGMSSSTRNKAIELWRTALPSGNYEQNAKVLFSFENPPGTSEVSGSQDSIGIVFPGLNRLHYAGGHYWPASIESNYDEEVLKWLEEHLFLVALGPRQQGYSVLSNTHIDESGAKALSVAAEACWKAILDKDIQAFGKSFRESFEAQITMFPNMVDEETIQTIEKYRPITLGHKLSGAGGGGYLIFVSEKPIENAIKIKIRRRDF
;
A
#
# COMPACT_ATOMS: atom_id res chain seq x y z
N MET A 1 2.55 16.22 51.02
CA MET A 1 1.22 15.88 50.47
C MET A 1 1.40 14.67 49.59
N ALA A 2 0.41 13.77 49.51
CA ALA A 2 0.43 12.71 48.51
C ALA A 2 0.52 13.35 47.10
N PRO A 3 1.22 12.72 46.15
CA PRO A 3 1.21 13.18 44.76
C PRO A 3 -0.23 13.24 44.25
N LYS A 4 -0.53 14.23 43.39
CA LYS A 4 -1.83 14.30 42.72
C LYS A 4 -2.03 13.06 41.87
N LYS A 5 -3.27 12.57 41.78
CA LYS A 5 -3.64 11.48 40.88
C LYS A 5 -4.04 12.05 39.52
N VAL A 6 -3.37 11.59 38.48
CA VAL A 6 -3.60 12.01 37.10
C VAL A 6 -4.24 10.85 36.34
N PHE A 7 -5.27 11.12 35.56
CA PHE A 7 -6.01 10.12 34.81
C PHE A 7 -5.95 10.36 33.31
N VAL A 8 -5.73 9.30 32.56
CA VAL A 8 -5.77 9.27 31.10
C VAL A 8 -6.61 8.09 30.65
N SER A 9 -7.47 8.29 29.64
CA SER A 9 -8.24 7.21 29.00
C SER A 9 -7.90 7.09 27.51
N GLY A 10 -7.88 5.86 26.98
CA GLY A 10 -7.68 5.66 25.54
C GLY A 10 -7.53 4.20 25.12
N CYS A 11 -7.26 3.97 23.84
CA CYS A 11 -7.04 2.62 23.32
C CYS A 11 -5.56 2.19 23.43
N PHE A 12 -4.63 3.10 23.14
CA PHE A 12 -3.17 2.87 23.18
C PHE A 12 -2.67 1.66 22.37
N ASP A 13 -3.43 1.24 21.36
CA ASP A 13 -3.02 0.17 20.45
C ASP A 13 -1.87 0.60 19.53
N LEU A 14 -1.00 -0.37 19.18
CA LEU A 14 0.27 -0.15 18.47
C LEU A 14 1.11 0.95 19.15
N LEU A 15 1.51 0.71 20.40
CA LEU A 15 2.26 1.68 21.21
C LEU A 15 3.47 2.23 20.47
N HIS A 16 3.61 3.56 20.42
CA HIS A 16 4.66 4.25 19.67
C HIS A 16 5.13 5.51 20.41
N SER A 17 6.21 6.14 19.93
CA SER A 17 6.84 7.32 20.58
C SER A 17 5.85 8.43 20.94
N GLY A 18 4.89 8.75 20.06
CA GLY A 18 3.84 9.72 20.37
C GLY A 18 2.96 9.39 21.59
N HIS A 19 2.64 8.11 21.84
CA HIS A 19 1.95 7.72 23.08
C HIS A 19 2.85 7.90 24.30
N ILE A 20 4.13 7.52 24.18
CA ILE A 20 5.09 7.64 25.28
C ILE A 20 5.30 9.11 25.67
N ALA A 21 5.44 10.00 24.69
CA ALA A 21 5.59 11.44 24.90
C ALA A 21 4.38 12.03 25.65
N PHE A 22 3.17 11.71 25.18
CA PHE A 22 1.92 12.15 25.81
C PHE A 22 1.77 11.63 27.25
N LEU A 23 2.05 10.34 27.48
CA LEU A 23 1.98 9.76 28.83
C LEU A 23 3.06 10.36 29.75
N ALA A 24 4.27 10.62 29.25
CA ALA A 24 5.32 11.28 30.02
C ALA A 24 4.95 12.73 30.40
N GLU A 25 4.30 13.47 29.50
CA GLU A 25 3.79 14.81 29.78
C GLU A 25 2.65 14.77 30.82
N ALA A 26 1.71 13.84 30.68
CA ALA A 26 0.64 13.64 31.65
C ALA A 26 1.20 13.29 33.06
N ALA A 27 2.22 12.43 33.13
CA ALA A 27 2.88 12.06 34.37
C ALA A 27 3.64 13.23 35.05
N SER A 28 3.89 14.33 34.34
CA SER A 28 4.50 15.53 34.96
C SER A 28 3.57 16.22 35.97
N PHE A 29 2.26 15.92 35.93
CA PHE A 29 1.26 16.48 36.84
C PHE A 29 1.05 15.65 38.12
N GLY A 30 1.60 14.44 38.21
CA GLY A 30 1.41 13.53 39.36
C GLY A 30 1.50 12.05 39.00
N ASP A 31 0.96 11.18 39.87
CA ASP A 31 0.92 9.74 39.67
C ASP A 31 -0.09 9.41 38.56
N LEU A 32 0.39 8.84 37.45
CA LEU A 32 -0.40 8.62 36.25
C LEU A 32 -1.11 7.27 36.25
N TYR A 33 -2.44 7.31 36.29
CA TYR A 33 -3.33 6.18 36.08
C TYR A 33 -3.84 6.18 34.64
N VAL A 34 -3.67 5.05 33.94
CA VAL A 34 -4.10 4.89 32.55
C VAL A 34 -5.24 3.87 32.49
N CYS A 35 -6.41 4.28 32.01
CA CYS A 35 -7.52 3.37 31.74
C CYS A 35 -7.60 3.09 30.23
N ILE A 36 -7.43 1.82 29.85
CA ILE A 36 -7.52 1.40 28.45
C ILE A 36 -8.87 0.77 28.14
N GLY A 37 -9.40 1.09 26.95
CA GLY A 37 -10.59 0.43 26.43
C GLY A 37 -10.39 -1.08 26.31
N SER A 38 -11.36 -1.87 26.77
CA SER A 38 -11.42 -3.32 26.52
C SER A 38 -11.45 -3.64 25.02
N ASP A 39 -11.10 -4.87 24.65
CA ASP A 39 -11.09 -5.26 23.23
C ASP A 39 -12.50 -5.17 22.60
N SER A 40 -13.55 -5.49 23.37
CA SER A 40 -14.96 -5.34 22.95
C SER A 40 -15.34 -3.86 22.81
N THR A 41 -15.04 -3.02 23.80
CA THR A 41 -15.39 -1.60 23.73
C THR A 41 -14.68 -0.89 22.58
N VAL A 42 -13.42 -1.23 22.31
CA VAL A 42 -12.68 -0.72 21.14
C VAL A 42 -13.34 -1.20 19.83
N PHE A 43 -13.80 -2.45 19.79
CA PHE A 43 -14.54 -2.98 18.64
C PHE A 43 -15.84 -2.20 18.41
N ASP A 44 -16.67 -2.02 19.44
CA ASP A 44 -17.96 -1.35 19.31
C ASP A 44 -17.82 0.11 18.86
N LEU A 45 -16.81 0.82 19.38
CA LEU A 45 -16.56 2.22 19.04
C LEU A 45 -15.93 2.41 17.65
N LYS A 46 -15.13 1.45 17.18
CA LYS A 46 -14.31 1.61 15.96
C LYS A 46 -14.65 0.62 14.86
N ASN A 47 -15.62 -0.24 15.10
CA ASN A 47 -16.02 -1.38 14.28
C ASN A 47 -14.84 -2.29 13.86
N ARG A 48 -13.87 -2.45 14.77
CA ARG A 48 -12.66 -3.28 14.58
C ARG A 48 -11.93 -3.56 15.89
N TYR A 49 -11.38 -4.76 16.02
CA TYR A 49 -10.55 -5.11 17.17
C TYR A 49 -9.22 -4.33 17.18
N PRO A 50 -8.62 -4.12 18.36
CA PRO A 50 -7.22 -3.73 18.46
C PRO A 50 -6.30 -4.83 17.92
N VAL A 51 -5.12 -4.42 17.44
CA VAL A 51 -4.11 -5.38 16.94
C VAL A 51 -3.46 -6.09 18.12
N ILE A 52 -3.16 -5.34 19.18
CA ILE A 52 -2.60 -5.83 20.43
C ILE A 52 -3.74 -5.98 21.44
N THR A 53 -3.83 -7.17 22.06
CA THR A 53 -4.90 -7.50 23.03
C THR A 53 -4.87 -6.56 24.23
N GLN A 54 -6.01 -6.41 24.92
CA GLN A 54 -6.09 -5.58 26.13
C GLN A 54 -5.06 -5.97 27.20
N ASP A 55 -4.79 -7.26 27.37
CA ASP A 55 -3.86 -7.77 28.38
C ASP A 55 -2.42 -7.39 28.04
N GLU A 56 -2.02 -7.53 26.76
CA GLU A 56 -0.71 -7.09 26.28
C GLU A 56 -0.55 -5.57 26.33
N ARG A 57 -1.59 -4.81 25.95
CA ARG A 57 -1.60 -3.34 26.07
C ARG A 57 -1.42 -2.91 27.53
N GLN A 58 -2.15 -3.53 28.46
CA GLN A 58 -2.04 -3.28 29.89
C GLN A 58 -0.64 -3.61 30.41
N TYR A 59 -0.08 -4.77 30.03
CA TYR A 59 1.28 -5.17 30.40
C TYR A 59 2.32 -4.15 29.94
N MET A 60 2.28 -3.76 28.66
CA MET A 60 3.23 -2.78 28.11
C MET A 60 3.12 -1.42 28.81
N LEU A 61 1.91 -0.95 29.08
CA LEU A 61 1.69 0.32 29.76
C LEU A 61 2.19 0.29 31.21
N ASN A 62 1.91 -0.78 31.97
CA ASN A 62 2.44 -0.95 33.32
C ASN A 62 3.97 -1.05 33.37
N ALA A 63 4.63 -1.49 32.28
CA ALA A 63 6.08 -1.52 32.19
C ALA A 63 6.71 -0.13 31.94
N LEU A 64 5.93 0.88 31.56
CA LEU A 64 6.44 2.23 31.34
C LEU A 64 6.74 2.94 32.66
N LYS A 65 7.95 3.48 32.79
CA LYS A 65 8.39 4.23 33.98
C LYS A 65 7.45 5.38 34.38
N CYS A 66 6.75 6.00 33.41
CA CYS A 66 5.85 7.12 33.67
C CYS A 66 4.43 6.71 34.08
N VAL A 67 4.09 5.41 34.08
CA VAL A 67 2.75 4.93 34.43
C VAL A 67 2.77 4.35 35.84
N HIS A 68 1.90 4.86 36.71
CA HIS A 68 1.72 4.37 38.07
C HIS A 68 0.89 3.08 38.08
N GLU A 69 -0.23 3.07 37.34
CA GLU A 69 -1.11 1.91 37.21
C GLU A 69 -1.87 1.97 35.88
N CYS A 70 -2.00 0.84 35.19
CA CYS A 70 -2.87 0.68 34.03
C CYS A 70 -4.01 -0.31 34.31
N ARG A 71 -5.25 0.09 34.01
CA ARG A 71 -6.48 -0.72 34.13
C ARG A 71 -7.18 -0.87 32.79
N VAL A 72 -7.90 -1.98 32.61
CA VAL A 72 -8.83 -2.16 31.50
C VAL A 72 -10.22 -1.69 31.93
N SER A 73 -10.89 -0.90 31.09
CA SER A 73 -12.22 -0.37 31.35
C SER A 73 -13.27 -1.48 31.40
N LYS A 74 -14.23 -1.35 32.33
CA LYS A 74 -15.36 -2.30 32.47
C LYS A 74 -16.62 -1.87 31.73
N GLY A 75 -16.74 -0.57 31.42
CA GLY A 75 -17.90 -0.02 30.75
C GLY A 75 -17.85 -0.12 29.23
N GLU A 76 -18.81 0.53 28.60
CA GLU A 76 -19.00 0.56 27.15
C GLU A 76 -19.13 1.99 26.63
N GLY A 77 -18.98 2.16 25.32
CA GLY A 77 -19.15 3.45 24.66
C GLY A 77 -18.04 4.47 24.99
N LEU A 78 -18.33 5.75 24.76
CA LEU A 78 -17.32 6.83 24.82
C LEU A 78 -16.81 7.12 26.25
N LEU A 79 -17.59 6.72 27.26
CA LEU A 79 -17.33 6.92 28.70
C LEU A 79 -17.19 5.54 29.40
N ASP A 80 -16.58 4.58 28.73
CA ASP A 80 -16.35 3.23 29.22
C ASP A 80 -15.55 3.14 30.53
N PHE A 81 -14.76 4.18 30.82
CA PHE A 81 -13.85 4.27 31.95
C PHE A 81 -14.47 4.85 33.24
N VAL A 82 -15.79 5.10 33.29
CA VAL A 82 -16.44 5.79 34.43
C VAL A 82 -16.25 5.05 35.75
N ASP A 83 -16.38 3.72 35.76
CA ASP A 83 -16.20 2.91 36.96
C ASP A 83 -14.78 3.06 37.53
N GLU A 84 -13.76 3.03 36.66
CA GLU A 84 -12.37 3.23 37.06
C GLU A 84 -12.11 4.67 37.53
N LEU A 85 -12.76 5.66 36.90
CA LEU A 85 -12.66 7.06 37.31
C LEU A 85 -13.20 7.26 38.74
N GLU A 86 -14.31 6.61 39.09
CA GLU A 86 -14.93 6.68 40.41
C GLU A 86 -14.15 5.96 41.51
N ASP A 87 -13.46 4.87 41.16
CA ASP A 87 -12.59 4.16 42.08
C ASP A 87 -11.27 4.92 42.32
N ILE A 88 -10.63 5.40 41.25
CA ILE A 88 -9.34 6.10 41.33
C ILE A 88 -9.47 7.47 42.00
N LYS A 89 -10.57 8.20 41.72
CA LYS A 89 -10.84 9.57 42.15
C LYS A 89 -9.67 10.52 41.83
N PRO A 90 -9.38 10.75 40.54
CA PRO A 90 -8.24 11.57 40.15
C PRO A 90 -8.48 13.05 40.42
N ASP A 91 -7.39 13.79 40.66
CA ASP A 91 -7.40 15.25 40.75
C ASP A 91 -7.44 15.90 39.37
N ILE A 92 -6.81 15.24 38.38
CA ILE A 92 -6.61 15.76 37.02
C ILE A 92 -6.98 14.69 36.00
N PHE A 93 -7.75 15.04 34.97
CA PHE A 93 -7.97 14.20 33.79
C PHE A 93 -7.34 14.87 32.57
N VAL A 94 -6.33 14.21 32.02
CA VAL A 94 -5.58 14.66 30.84
C VAL A 94 -6.07 13.95 29.58
N VAL A 95 -6.33 14.72 28.53
CA VAL A 95 -6.60 14.23 27.17
C VAL A 95 -5.70 14.95 26.17
N ASN A 96 -5.55 14.40 24.98
CA ASN A 96 -5.01 15.13 23.83
C ASN A 96 -6.16 15.77 23.02
N GLU A 97 -5.84 16.64 22.06
CA GLU A 97 -6.83 17.28 21.17
C GLU A 97 -7.77 16.27 20.48
N ASP A 98 -7.23 15.16 19.96
CA ASP A 98 -8.01 14.08 19.32
C ASP A 98 -8.96 13.35 20.29
N GLY A 99 -8.63 13.34 21.58
CA GLY A 99 -9.35 12.63 22.64
C GLY A 99 -10.33 13.51 23.43
N HIS A 100 -10.34 14.81 23.15
CA HIS A 100 -11.27 15.77 23.74
C HIS A 100 -12.69 15.52 23.23
N THR A 101 -13.65 15.46 24.16
CA THR A 101 -15.08 15.45 23.83
C THR A 101 -15.86 16.27 24.85
N PRO A 102 -16.96 16.94 24.46
CA PRO A 102 -17.80 17.71 25.39
C PRO A 102 -18.32 16.87 26.57
N GLN A 103 -18.57 15.59 26.34
CA GLN A 103 -19.05 14.64 27.35
C GLN A 103 -18.01 14.40 28.45
N LYS A 104 -16.73 14.25 28.10
CA LYS A 104 -15.63 14.09 29.07
C LYS A 104 -15.44 15.35 29.91
N GLU A 105 -15.50 16.51 29.28
CA GLU A 105 -15.38 17.80 29.97
C GLU A 105 -16.54 18.03 30.94
N ALA A 106 -17.77 17.74 30.51
CA ALA A 106 -18.96 17.84 31.37
C ALA A 106 -18.87 16.90 32.59
N LEU A 107 -18.42 15.66 32.39
CA LEU A 107 -18.19 14.67 33.45
C LEU A 107 -17.15 15.16 34.46
N CYS A 108 -16.03 15.73 33.99
CA CYS A 108 -14.99 16.27 34.87
C CYS A 108 -15.52 17.45 35.70
N ARG A 109 -16.31 18.34 35.09
CA ARG A 109 -16.94 19.47 35.79
C ARG A 109 -17.92 19.00 36.87
N GLU A 110 -18.73 17.98 36.58
CA GLU A 110 -19.65 17.38 37.55
C GLU A 110 -18.91 16.77 38.75
N LYS A 111 -17.79 16.09 38.48
CA LYS A 111 -17.00 15.39 39.50
C LYS A 111 -15.91 16.26 40.16
N ASN A 112 -15.84 17.55 39.85
CA ASN A 112 -14.81 18.49 40.32
C ASN A 112 -13.36 18.03 40.02
N ILE A 113 -13.15 17.47 38.83
CA ILE A 113 -11.84 17.02 38.33
C ILE A 113 -11.28 18.09 37.39
N GLU A 114 -9.99 18.45 37.55
CA GLU A 114 -9.32 19.38 36.64
C GLU A 114 -9.14 18.74 35.26
N TYR A 115 -9.77 19.30 34.22
CA TYR A 115 -9.68 18.76 32.85
C TYR A 115 -8.59 19.51 32.05
N LYS A 116 -7.62 18.78 31.51
CA LYS A 116 -6.52 19.34 30.71
C LYS A 116 -6.50 18.73 29.31
N VAL A 117 -6.45 19.59 28.29
CA VAL A 117 -6.23 19.20 26.90
C VAL A 117 -4.79 19.56 26.52
N LEU A 118 -3.99 18.56 26.17
CA LEU A 118 -2.60 18.74 25.73
C LEU A 118 -2.51 18.74 24.20
N GLN A 119 -1.61 19.55 23.68
CA GLN A 119 -1.26 19.55 22.26
C GLN A 119 -0.36 18.36 21.93
N ARG A 120 -0.49 17.85 20.71
CA ARG A 120 0.35 16.73 20.27
C ARG A 120 1.71 17.24 19.82
N ILE A 121 2.66 17.31 20.74
CA ILE A 121 4.04 17.70 20.41
C ILE A 121 4.90 16.42 20.28
N PRO A 122 5.48 16.11 19.11
CA PRO A 122 6.42 15.01 18.97
C PRO A 122 7.62 15.21 19.91
N PHE A 123 8.09 14.14 20.54
CA PHE A 123 9.28 14.23 21.39
C PHE A 123 10.53 14.43 20.52
N ALA A 124 11.16 15.62 20.64
CA ALA A 124 12.37 16.00 19.90
C ALA A 124 12.21 15.83 18.37
N ASP A 125 13.20 15.25 17.70
CA ASP A 125 13.24 15.04 16.24
C ASP A 125 12.44 13.81 15.76
N LEU A 126 11.65 13.18 16.63
CA LEU A 126 10.88 12.00 16.25
C LEU A 126 9.70 12.39 15.34
N PRO A 127 9.42 11.59 14.29
CA PRO A 127 8.29 11.88 13.41
C PRO A 127 6.97 11.83 14.17
N ALA A 128 6.06 12.74 13.85
CA ALA A 128 4.67 12.68 14.31
C ALA A 128 4.04 11.35 13.89
N ARG A 129 3.46 10.60 14.84
CA ARG A 129 2.80 9.30 14.59
C ARG A 129 1.47 9.25 15.31
N SER A 130 0.48 8.67 14.66
CA SER A 130 -0.80 8.25 15.26
C SER A 130 -1.09 6.77 14.98
N THR A 131 -1.81 6.09 15.88
CA THR A 131 -2.30 4.72 15.62
C THR A 131 -3.10 4.63 14.33
N THR A 132 -3.86 5.69 13.97
CA THR A 132 -4.58 5.77 12.70
C THR A 132 -3.61 5.76 11.51
N SER A 133 -2.52 6.55 11.56
CA SER A 133 -1.48 6.56 10.52
C SER A 133 -0.64 5.27 10.43
N LEU A 134 -0.53 4.52 11.54
CA LEU A 134 0.12 3.21 11.56
C LEU A 134 -0.78 2.12 10.99
N ARG A 135 -2.10 2.22 11.21
CA ARG A 135 -3.11 1.26 10.72
C ARG A 135 -3.56 1.50 9.27
N THR A 136 -3.32 2.68 8.68
CA THR A 136 -3.69 2.99 7.29
C THR A 136 -2.72 2.44 6.24
N ARG A 137 -1.57 1.88 6.61
CA ARG A 137 -0.71 1.20 5.64
C ARG A 137 -1.20 -0.23 5.44
N SER A 138 -2.09 -0.40 4.47
CA SER A 138 -2.18 -1.70 3.79
C SER A 138 -0.78 -2.03 3.26
N THR A 139 -0.18 -3.11 3.76
CA THR A 139 1.08 -3.66 3.24
C THR A 139 0.87 -4.44 1.95
N ILE A 140 -0.38 -4.53 1.47
CA ILE A 140 -0.67 -5.14 0.18
C ILE A 140 0.08 -4.35 -0.91
N PRO A 141 0.98 -4.99 -1.67
CA PRO A 141 1.82 -4.33 -2.65
C PRO A 141 1.04 -3.72 -3.81
N PHE A 142 1.73 -2.87 -4.54
CA PHE A 142 1.38 -2.52 -5.91
C PHE A 142 2.07 -3.47 -6.89
N ARG A 143 1.68 -3.37 -8.16
CA ARG A 143 2.29 -4.13 -9.26
C ARG A 143 2.63 -3.19 -10.40
N ILE A 144 3.80 -3.37 -11.00
CA ILE A 144 4.20 -2.73 -12.25
C ILE A 144 4.29 -3.78 -13.37
N ASP A 145 3.78 -3.46 -14.56
CA ASP A 145 4.08 -4.15 -15.82
C ASP A 145 5.40 -3.62 -16.40
N LEU A 146 6.38 -4.49 -16.61
CA LEU A 146 7.62 -4.10 -17.29
C LEU A 146 7.54 -4.31 -18.81
N ALA A 147 7.05 -5.46 -19.26
CA ALA A 147 6.97 -5.79 -20.68
C ALA A 147 5.94 -6.89 -20.91
N GLY A 148 5.39 -6.94 -22.12
CA GLY A 148 4.48 -8.02 -22.52
C GLY A 148 3.03 -7.89 -22.03
N GLY A 149 2.70 -6.92 -21.16
CA GLY A 149 1.32 -6.68 -20.72
C GLY A 149 0.32 -6.67 -21.88
N TRP A 150 -0.86 -7.24 -21.65
CA TRP A 150 -1.87 -7.67 -22.65
C TRP A 150 -1.74 -9.12 -23.11
N LEU A 151 -0.56 -9.77 -23.03
CA LEU A 151 -0.45 -11.20 -23.37
C LEU A 151 -1.18 -12.13 -22.37
N ASP A 152 -1.52 -11.62 -21.20
CA ASP A 152 -2.40 -12.25 -20.22
C ASP A 152 -3.88 -12.25 -20.63
N GLN A 153 -4.25 -11.47 -21.65
CA GLN A 153 -5.60 -11.46 -22.21
C GLN A 153 -5.71 -12.52 -23.33
N PRO A 154 -6.64 -13.48 -23.24
CA PRO A 154 -6.79 -14.56 -24.23
C PRO A 154 -7.02 -14.04 -25.65
N PHE A 155 -7.70 -12.90 -25.79
CA PHE A 155 -7.95 -12.30 -27.10
C PHE A 155 -6.70 -11.71 -27.76
N VAL A 156 -5.58 -11.57 -27.04
CA VAL A 156 -4.27 -11.19 -27.57
C VAL A 156 -3.39 -12.40 -27.74
N SER A 157 -3.18 -13.20 -26.68
CA SER A 157 -2.26 -14.33 -26.73
C SER A 157 -2.72 -15.49 -27.61
N LYS A 158 -4.00 -15.51 -28.04
CA LYS A 158 -4.45 -16.42 -29.11
C LYS A 158 -3.73 -16.17 -30.44
N TYR A 159 -3.22 -14.96 -30.68
CA TYR A 159 -2.52 -14.61 -31.92
C TYR A 159 -1.04 -14.98 -31.85
N PHE A 160 -0.40 -14.84 -30.68
CA PHE A 160 0.97 -15.29 -30.45
C PHE A 160 1.22 -15.52 -28.95
N PRO A 161 1.80 -16.67 -28.53
CA PRO A 161 2.11 -16.92 -27.13
C PRO A 161 3.29 -16.06 -26.66
N GLY A 162 3.37 -15.74 -25.38
CA GLY A 162 4.46 -14.92 -24.86
C GLY A 162 4.37 -14.64 -23.38
N SER A 163 5.35 -13.90 -22.87
CA SER A 163 5.47 -13.64 -21.44
C SER A 163 5.08 -12.22 -21.06
N VAL A 164 4.46 -12.07 -19.90
CA VAL A 164 4.28 -10.79 -19.20
C VAL A 164 5.30 -10.70 -18.08
N LEU A 165 6.02 -9.59 -18.00
CA LEU A 165 6.99 -9.31 -16.94
C LEU A 165 6.38 -8.39 -15.90
N THR A 166 6.32 -8.83 -14.66
CA THR A 166 5.77 -8.04 -13.56
C THR A 166 6.74 -7.91 -12.41
N VAL A 167 6.66 -6.79 -11.70
CA VAL A 167 7.40 -6.57 -10.46
C VAL A 167 6.44 -6.13 -9.37
N SER A 168 6.57 -6.72 -8.18
CA SER A 168 5.79 -6.36 -7.00
C SER A 168 6.47 -5.23 -6.23
N ILE A 169 5.72 -4.18 -5.90
CA ILE A 169 6.25 -2.94 -5.34
C ILE A 169 5.68 -2.69 -3.95
N GLU A 170 6.56 -2.49 -2.98
CA GLU A 170 6.20 -2.09 -1.63
C GLU A 170 5.40 -0.78 -1.63
N PRO A 171 4.35 -0.66 -0.80
CA PRO A 171 3.55 0.56 -0.68
C PRO A 171 4.29 1.62 0.17
N THR A 172 5.52 1.98 -0.22
CA THR A 172 6.33 3.01 0.47
C THR A 172 5.74 4.41 0.32
N ILE A 173 4.98 4.61 -0.75
CA ILE A 173 4.13 5.77 -1.01
C ILE A 173 2.76 5.28 -1.48
N GLU A 174 1.73 6.12 -1.34
CA GLU A 174 0.43 5.85 -1.96
C GLU A 174 0.43 6.37 -3.40
N PHE A 175 -0.03 5.54 -4.33
CA PHE A 175 -0.17 5.86 -5.74
C PHE A 175 -1.61 6.25 -6.06
N ASN A 176 -1.80 7.11 -7.07
CA ASN A 176 -3.12 7.55 -7.50
C ASN A 176 -4.02 6.37 -7.89
N HIS A 177 -5.33 6.49 -7.62
CA HIS A 177 -6.29 5.47 -8.04
C HIS A 177 -6.41 5.43 -9.59
N ARG A 178 -6.57 4.23 -10.17
CA ARG A 178 -6.60 4.00 -11.65
C ARG A 178 -5.35 4.51 -12.38
N SER A 179 -4.19 4.30 -11.80
CA SER A 179 -2.92 4.82 -12.32
C SER A 179 -2.07 3.80 -13.09
N GLY A 180 -2.60 2.63 -13.42
CA GLY A 180 -1.81 1.54 -14.04
C GLY A 180 -1.03 0.68 -13.03
N MET A 181 -1.03 1.04 -11.75
CA MET A 181 -0.33 0.33 -10.66
C MET A 181 -1.10 -0.86 -10.08
N SER A 182 -2.03 -1.46 -10.85
CA SER A 182 -2.94 -2.51 -10.37
C SER A 182 -3.87 -2.09 -9.20
N SER A 183 -4.22 -0.81 -9.11
CA SER A 183 -4.99 -0.28 -7.96
C SER A 183 -6.36 -0.95 -7.77
N SER A 184 -7.01 -1.39 -8.85
CA SER A 184 -8.31 -2.10 -8.78
C SER A 184 -8.17 -3.46 -8.10
N THR A 185 -7.26 -4.29 -8.59
CA THR A 185 -6.97 -5.60 -8.01
C THR A 185 -6.40 -5.47 -6.59
N ARG A 186 -5.56 -4.46 -6.33
CA ARG A 186 -5.09 -4.14 -4.97
C ARG A 186 -6.25 -3.81 -4.03
N ASN A 187 -7.23 -3.03 -4.47
CA ASN A 187 -8.42 -2.74 -3.68
C ASN A 187 -9.24 -3.99 -3.40
N LYS A 188 -9.33 -4.93 -4.35
CA LYS A 188 -9.95 -6.24 -4.13
C LYS A 188 -9.18 -7.10 -3.15
N ALA A 189 -7.85 -7.05 -3.17
CA ALA A 189 -7.02 -7.70 -2.15
C ALA A 189 -7.21 -7.06 -0.76
N ILE A 190 -7.36 -5.74 -0.67
CA ILE A 190 -7.68 -5.02 0.58
C ILE A 190 -9.09 -5.37 1.07
N GLU A 191 -10.06 -5.49 0.17
CA GLU A 191 -11.41 -5.93 0.50
C GLU A 191 -11.39 -7.35 1.10
N LEU A 192 -10.63 -8.25 0.48
CA LEU A 192 -10.55 -9.66 0.83
C LEU A 192 -9.72 -9.94 2.10
N TRP A 193 -8.55 -9.30 2.24
CA TRP A 193 -7.56 -9.60 3.28
C TRP A 193 -7.22 -8.43 4.21
N ARG A 194 -7.87 -7.28 4.01
CA ARG A 194 -7.74 -6.06 4.81
C ARG A 194 -6.35 -5.42 4.69
N THR A 195 -5.40 -5.86 5.52
CA THR A 195 -4.18 -5.11 5.78
C THR A 195 -2.93 -5.70 5.16
N ALA A 196 -2.90 -7.01 4.89
CA ALA A 196 -1.74 -7.72 4.38
C ALA A 196 -2.16 -8.90 3.50
N LEU A 197 -1.23 -9.38 2.68
CA LEU A 197 -1.45 -10.62 1.93
C LEU A 197 -1.35 -11.83 2.88
N PRO A 198 -2.15 -12.88 2.64
CA PRO A 198 -2.02 -14.13 3.39
C PRO A 198 -0.63 -14.76 3.16
N SER A 199 -0.11 -15.40 4.20
CA SER A 199 1.09 -16.23 4.09
C SER A 199 0.81 -17.51 3.30
N GLY A 200 1.86 -18.27 2.97
CA GLY A 200 1.75 -19.57 2.32
C GLY A 200 1.96 -19.52 0.81
N ASN A 201 1.15 -20.27 0.06
CA ASN A 201 1.38 -20.51 -1.36
C ASN A 201 0.95 -19.31 -2.22
N TYR A 202 1.92 -18.65 -2.84
CA TYR A 202 1.67 -17.49 -3.71
C TYR A 202 0.73 -17.79 -4.87
N GLU A 203 0.83 -18.96 -5.51
CA GLU A 203 -0.02 -19.31 -6.65
C GLU A 203 -1.48 -19.49 -6.22
N GLN A 204 -1.72 -20.17 -5.10
CA GLN A 204 -3.07 -20.32 -4.54
C GLN A 204 -3.67 -18.96 -4.17
N ASN A 205 -2.89 -18.12 -3.49
CA ASN A 205 -3.34 -16.78 -3.09
C ASN A 205 -3.64 -15.90 -4.32
N ALA A 206 -2.81 -15.95 -5.36
CA ALA A 206 -3.04 -15.25 -6.61
C ALA A 206 -4.31 -15.76 -7.34
N LYS A 207 -4.55 -17.08 -7.38
CA LYS A 207 -5.78 -17.64 -7.95
C LYS A 207 -7.02 -17.21 -7.18
N VAL A 208 -6.96 -17.21 -5.85
CA VAL A 208 -8.06 -16.74 -5.00
C VAL A 208 -8.38 -15.27 -5.29
N LEU A 209 -7.36 -14.41 -5.35
CA LEU A 209 -7.55 -12.99 -5.68
C LEU A 209 -8.11 -12.80 -7.09
N PHE A 210 -7.58 -13.52 -8.07
CA PHE A 210 -8.05 -13.49 -9.45
C PHE A 210 -9.53 -13.87 -9.56
N SER A 211 -9.94 -14.97 -8.90
CA SER A 211 -11.33 -15.42 -8.88
C SER A 211 -12.25 -14.48 -8.09
N PHE A 212 -11.75 -13.84 -7.04
CA PHE A 212 -12.52 -12.86 -6.26
C PHE A 212 -12.75 -11.55 -7.02
N GLU A 213 -11.75 -11.09 -7.79
CA GLU A 213 -11.90 -9.94 -8.68
C GLU A 213 -12.84 -10.24 -9.86
N ASN A 214 -12.83 -11.50 -10.34
CA ASN A 214 -13.58 -11.93 -11.52
C ASN A 214 -14.64 -12.99 -11.17
N PRO A 215 -15.74 -12.62 -10.50
CA PRO A 215 -16.81 -13.56 -10.18
C PRO A 215 -17.49 -14.10 -11.46
N PRO A 216 -18.17 -15.27 -11.39
CA PRO A 216 -18.89 -15.81 -12.53
C PRO A 216 -19.89 -14.81 -13.12
N GLY A 217 -19.85 -14.62 -14.44
CA GLY A 217 -20.71 -13.68 -15.17
C GLY A 217 -20.08 -12.32 -15.46
N THR A 218 -18.85 -12.06 -15.02
CA THR A 218 -18.09 -10.86 -15.41
C THR A 218 -17.88 -10.81 -16.93
N SER A 219 -18.27 -9.70 -17.57
CA SER A 219 -18.15 -9.50 -19.02
C SER A 219 -16.75 -9.12 -19.47
N GLU A 220 -16.03 -8.34 -18.65
CA GLU A 220 -14.65 -7.90 -18.91
C GLU A 220 -13.75 -8.42 -17.78
N VAL A 221 -13.01 -9.49 -18.07
CA VAL A 221 -12.17 -10.16 -17.09
C VAL A 221 -10.83 -9.43 -16.97
N SER A 222 -10.49 -8.99 -15.76
CA SER A 222 -9.17 -8.42 -15.44
C SER A 222 -8.06 -9.43 -15.75
N GLY A 223 -6.89 -8.92 -16.11
CA GLY A 223 -5.71 -9.74 -16.38
C GLY A 223 -5.18 -10.49 -15.17
N SER A 224 -4.80 -11.77 -15.29
CA SER A 224 -4.23 -12.49 -14.14
C SER A 224 -2.87 -11.96 -13.68
N GLN A 225 -2.14 -11.28 -14.57
CA GLN A 225 -0.88 -10.59 -14.26
C GLN A 225 -1.00 -9.63 -13.06
N ASP A 226 -2.16 -9.03 -12.84
CA ASP A 226 -2.42 -8.11 -11.74
C ASP A 226 -2.41 -8.85 -10.40
N SER A 227 -3.23 -9.90 -10.30
CA SER A 227 -3.30 -10.74 -9.12
C SER A 227 -1.96 -11.41 -8.81
N ILE A 228 -1.27 -11.88 -9.85
CA ILE A 228 0.02 -12.55 -9.71
C ILE A 228 1.08 -11.55 -9.27
N GLY A 229 1.22 -10.39 -9.92
CA GLY A 229 2.26 -9.42 -9.54
C GLY A 229 1.98 -8.68 -8.23
N ILE A 230 0.74 -8.65 -7.73
CA ILE A 230 0.46 -8.25 -6.34
C ILE A 230 0.95 -9.32 -5.37
N VAL A 231 0.72 -10.61 -5.64
CA VAL A 231 0.95 -11.70 -4.68
C VAL A 231 2.38 -12.26 -4.70
N PHE A 232 3.02 -12.36 -5.87
CA PHE A 232 4.38 -12.88 -6.02
C PHE A 232 5.43 -11.79 -5.78
N PRO A 233 6.42 -11.99 -4.89
CA PRO A 233 7.49 -11.00 -4.68
C PRO A 233 8.46 -10.96 -5.87
N GLY A 234 9.37 -9.98 -5.86
CA GLY A 234 10.45 -9.87 -6.83
C GLY A 234 9.99 -9.58 -8.26
N LEU A 235 10.81 -10.04 -9.21
CA LEU A 235 10.61 -9.95 -10.64
C LEU A 235 10.03 -11.27 -11.15
N ASN A 236 8.95 -11.23 -11.94
CA ASN A 236 8.22 -12.42 -12.37
C ASN A 236 7.99 -12.42 -13.89
N ARG A 237 8.29 -13.56 -14.54
CA ARG A 237 7.99 -13.86 -15.94
C ARG A 237 6.81 -14.82 -16.00
N LEU A 238 5.68 -14.36 -16.55
CA LEU A 238 4.41 -15.08 -16.62
C LEU A 238 4.19 -15.52 -18.07
N HIS A 239 4.42 -16.78 -18.38
CA HIS A 239 4.33 -17.27 -19.76
C HIS A 239 2.91 -17.74 -20.10
N TYR A 240 2.29 -17.15 -21.11
CA TYR A 240 0.96 -17.51 -21.61
C TYR A 240 1.08 -18.26 -22.94
N ALA A 241 0.68 -19.53 -22.95
CA ALA A 241 0.70 -20.38 -24.14
C ALA A 241 -0.41 -20.04 -25.16
N GLY A 242 -1.28 -19.09 -24.84
CA GLY A 242 -2.41 -18.65 -25.67
C GLY A 242 -3.76 -19.16 -25.20
N GLY A 243 -4.79 -18.32 -25.33
CA GLY A 243 -6.19 -18.72 -25.16
C GLY A 243 -6.68 -18.90 -23.71
N HIS A 244 -5.83 -18.64 -22.70
CA HIS A 244 -6.18 -18.78 -21.29
C HIS A 244 -5.77 -17.55 -20.47
N TYR A 245 -6.56 -17.22 -19.46
CA TYR A 245 -6.28 -16.11 -18.55
C TYR A 245 -5.16 -16.42 -17.56
N TRP A 246 -4.91 -17.69 -17.24
CA TRP A 246 -3.86 -18.10 -16.31
C TRP A 246 -2.60 -18.54 -17.09
N PRO A 247 -1.39 -18.13 -16.68
CA PRO A 247 -0.17 -18.51 -17.38
C PRO A 247 0.09 -20.03 -17.28
N ALA A 248 0.75 -20.56 -18.31
CA ALA A 248 1.21 -21.94 -18.35
C ALA A 248 2.40 -22.19 -17.40
N SER A 249 3.23 -21.16 -17.16
CA SER A 249 4.32 -21.22 -16.19
C SER A 249 4.62 -19.84 -15.61
N ILE A 250 5.08 -19.83 -14.35
CA ILE A 250 5.51 -18.64 -13.63
C ILE A 250 6.97 -18.86 -13.22
N GLU A 251 7.85 -17.98 -13.65
CA GLU A 251 9.26 -17.94 -13.22
C GLU A 251 9.51 -16.67 -12.42
N SER A 252 10.03 -16.83 -11.20
CA SER A 252 10.34 -15.71 -10.30
C SER A 252 11.84 -15.58 -10.11
N ASN A 253 12.34 -14.35 -10.24
CA ASN A 253 13.70 -13.96 -9.91
C ASN A 253 13.70 -13.15 -8.61
N TYR A 254 14.47 -13.63 -7.64
CA TYR A 254 14.65 -13.03 -6.31
C TYR A 254 16.09 -12.57 -6.06
N ASP A 255 16.92 -12.50 -7.11
CA ASP A 255 18.32 -12.10 -7.00
C ASP A 255 18.43 -10.63 -6.57
N GLU A 256 19.05 -10.37 -5.42
CA GLU A 256 19.08 -9.01 -4.86
C GLU A 256 19.87 -8.04 -5.74
N GLU A 257 20.87 -8.49 -6.51
CA GLU A 257 21.59 -7.60 -7.43
C GLU A 257 20.69 -7.19 -8.59
N VAL A 258 19.90 -8.11 -9.15
CA VAL A 258 18.93 -7.81 -10.21
C VAL A 258 17.84 -6.87 -9.68
N LEU A 259 17.27 -7.15 -8.51
CA LEU A 259 16.20 -6.31 -7.94
C LEU A 259 16.70 -4.91 -7.60
N LYS A 260 17.86 -4.78 -6.97
CA LYS A 260 18.47 -3.48 -6.67
C LYS A 260 18.83 -2.71 -7.94
N TRP A 261 19.36 -3.39 -8.95
CA TRP A 261 19.66 -2.78 -10.24
C TRP A 261 18.39 -2.24 -10.91
N LEU A 262 17.26 -2.94 -10.85
CA LEU A 262 15.98 -2.40 -11.33
C LEU A 262 15.54 -1.15 -10.55
N GLU A 263 15.67 -1.14 -9.21
CA GLU A 263 15.34 0.01 -8.36
C GLU A 263 16.20 1.26 -8.66
N GLU A 264 17.45 1.06 -9.08
CA GLU A 264 18.38 2.14 -9.43
C GLU A 264 18.04 2.81 -10.76
N HIS A 265 17.42 2.08 -11.69
CA HIS A 265 17.23 2.53 -13.08
C HIS A 265 15.78 2.80 -13.48
N LEU A 266 14.79 2.49 -12.62
CA LEU A 266 13.37 2.75 -12.85
C LEU A 266 12.87 3.99 -12.12
N PHE A 267 12.30 4.92 -12.89
CA PHE A 267 11.80 6.20 -12.40
C PHE A 267 10.36 6.44 -12.83
N LEU A 268 9.48 6.75 -11.88
CA LEU A 268 8.06 6.98 -12.14
C LEU A 268 7.76 8.49 -12.15
N VAL A 269 7.15 8.97 -13.23
CA VAL A 269 6.65 10.34 -13.35
C VAL A 269 5.13 10.29 -13.43
N ALA A 270 4.47 11.02 -12.54
CA ALA A 270 3.01 11.11 -12.52
C ALA A 270 2.50 11.85 -13.76
N LEU A 271 1.46 11.29 -14.38
CA LEU A 271 0.65 11.93 -15.40
C LEU A 271 -0.62 12.53 -14.77
N GLY A 272 -1.26 13.44 -15.50
CA GLY A 272 -2.59 13.93 -15.15
C GLY A 272 -3.64 12.80 -15.01
N PRO A 273 -4.76 13.07 -14.33
CA PRO A 273 -5.85 12.10 -14.20
C PRO A 273 -6.43 11.74 -15.57
N ARG A 274 -6.89 10.48 -15.72
CA ARG A 274 -7.54 10.02 -16.95
C ARG A 274 -8.77 10.87 -17.29
N GLN A 275 -8.93 11.25 -18.56
CA GLN A 275 -10.16 11.93 -19.00
C GLN A 275 -11.39 11.00 -18.96
N GLN A 276 -12.57 11.54 -18.63
CA GLN A 276 -13.81 10.76 -18.56
C GLN A 276 -14.24 10.28 -19.96
N GLY A 277 -14.68 9.01 -20.06
CA GLY A 277 -15.15 8.41 -21.31
C GLY A 277 -14.07 7.69 -22.15
N TYR A 278 -12.85 7.59 -21.64
CA TYR A 278 -11.73 6.95 -22.32
C TYR A 278 -11.82 5.42 -22.29
N SER A 279 -11.93 4.78 -23.46
CA SER A 279 -11.87 3.33 -23.62
C SER A 279 -10.62 2.93 -24.40
N VAL A 280 -9.71 2.23 -23.72
CA VAL A 280 -8.48 1.71 -24.33
C VAL A 280 -8.79 0.67 -25.41
N LEU A 281 -9.90 -0.06 -25.25
CA LEU A 281 -10.31 -1.11 -26.18
C LEU A 281 -11.01 -0.56 -27.44
N SER A 282 -11.26 0.75 -27.52
CA SER A 282 -11.76 1.35 -28.75
C SER A 282 -10.64 1.44 -29.80
N ASN A 283 -10.96 1.16 -31.07
CA ASN A 283 -10.03 1.20 -32.20
C ASN A 283 -8.83 0.23 -32.08
N THR A 284 -9.01 -0.91 -31.41
CA THR A 284 -7.95 -1.91 -31.27
C THR A 284 -7.73 -2.70 -32.55
N HIS A 285 -6.46 -2.93 -32.87
CA HIS A 285 -6.01 -3.71 -34.03
C HIS A 285 -5.05 -4.81 -33.56
N ILE A 286 -5.61 -5.96 -33.20
CA ILE A 286 -4.85 -7.06 -32.62
C ILE A 286 -4.66 -8.13 -33.70
N ASP A 287 -3.41 -8.41 -34.03
CA ASP A 287 -3.01 -9.42 -35.01
C ASP A 287 -1.77 -10.20 -34.54
N GLU A 288 -1.38 -11.20 -35.33
CA GLU A 288 -0.21 -12.04 -35.05
C GLU A 288 1.09 -11.22 -35.03
N SER A 289 1.23 -10.23 -35.91
CA SER A 289 2.45 -9.42 -35.99
C SER A 289 2.65 -8.56 -34.74
N GLY A 290 1.60 -7.90 -34.27
CA GLY A 290 1.60 -7.09 -33.06
C GLY A 290 1.83 -7.93 -31.80
N ALA A 291 1.11 -9.06 -31.66
CA ALA A 291 1.28 -9.97 -30.54
C ALA A 291 2.69 -10.58 -30.50
N LYS A 292 3.25 -10.93 -31.67
CA LYS A 292 4.62 -11.43 -31.80
C LYS A 292 5.65 -10.37 -31.44
N ALA A 293 5.49 -9.14 -31.93
CA ALA A 293 6.39 -8.03 -31.59
C ALA A 293 6.41 -7.78 -30.07
N LEU A 294 5.23 -7.81 -29.43
CA LEU A 294 5.09 -7.68 -27.99
C LEU A 294 5.80 -8.82 -27.24
N SER A 295 5.62 -10.07 -27.68
CA SER A 295 6.29 -11.23 -27.08
C SER A 295 7.81 -11.17 -27.23
N VAL A 296 8.32 -10.82 -28.41
CA VAL A 296 9.76 -10.74 -28.68
C VAL A 296 10.41 -9.66 -27.81
N ALA A 297 9.76 -8.49 -27.71
CA ALA A 297 10.24 -7.41 -26.85
C ALA A 297 10.24 -7.81 -25.36
N ALA A 298 9.23 -8.56 -24.89
CA ALA A 298 9.19 -9.05 -23.52
C ALA A 298 10.34 -10.02 -23.19
N GLU A 299 10.65 -10.97 -24.07
CA GLU A 299 11.78 -11.89 -23.86
C GLU A 299 13.14 -11.18 -23.93
N ALA A 300 13.29 -10.21 -24.84
CA ALA A 300 14.48 -9.37 -24.90
C ALA A 300 14.64 -8.54 -23.61
N CYS A 301 13.55 -8.01 -23.07
CA CYS A 301 13.51 -7.25 -21.83
C CYS A 301 13.90 -8.11 -20.63
N TRP A 302 13.36 -9.33 -20.53
CA TRP A 302 13.73 -10.29 -19.49
C TRP A 302 15.24 -10.54 -19.50
N LYS A 303 15.79 -10.88 -20.67
CA LYS A 303 17.22 -11.15 -20.82
C LYS A 303 18.07 -9.93 -20.44
N ALA A 304 17.71 -8.74 -20.92
CA ALA A 304 18.46 -7.53 -20.64
C ALA A 304 18.50 -7.18 -19.15
N ILE A 305 17.40 -7.40 -18.43
CA ILE A 305 17.34 -7.22 -16.97
C ILE A 305 18.27 -8.21 -16.26
N LEU A 306 18.25 -9.48 -16.64
CA LEU A 306 19.13 -10.50 -16.03
C LEU A 306 20.61 -10.24 -16.31
N ASP A 307 20.93 -9.77 -17.51
CA ASP A 307 22.29 -9.38 -17.90
C ASP A 307 22.71 -8.02 -17.29
N LYS A 308 21.78 -7.28 -16.67
CA LYS A 308 21.97 -5.90 -16.19
C LYS A 308 22.46 -4.95 -17.31
N ASP A 309 22.03 -5.18 -18.54
CA ASP A 309 22.33 -4.35 -19.71
C ASP A 309 21.28 -3.25 -19.84
N ILE A 310 21.64 -2.03 -19.40
CA ILE A 310 20.70 -0.92 -19.37
C ILE A 310 20.28 -0.43 -20.77
N GLN A 311 21.16 -0.57 -21.77
CA GLN A 311 20.90 -0.13 -23.14
C GLN A 311 19.90 -1.08 -23.81
N ALA A 312 20.14 -2.39 -23.67
CA ALA A 312 19.20 -3.41 -24.13
C ALA A 312 17.88 -3.35 -23.36
N PHE A 313 17.92 -3.05 -22.05
CA PHE A 313 16.72 -2.92 -21.23
C PHE A 313 15.87 -1.73 -21.68
N GLY A 314 16.45 -0.53 -21.77
CA GLY A 314 15.72 0.66 -22.23
C GLY A 314 15.11 0.47 -23.63
N LYS A 315 15.87 -0.13 -24.55
CA LYS A 315 15.40 -0.45 -25.90
C LYS A 315 14.20 -1.39 -25.89
N SER A 316 14.34 -2.58 -25.29
CA SER A 316 13.30 -3.61 -25.28
C SER A 316 12.06 -3.20 -24.46
N PHE A 317 12.25 -2.42 -23.40
CA PHE A 317 11.17 -1.81 -22.61
C PHE A 317 10.32 -0.87 -23.46
N ARG A 318 10.97 0.01 -24.26
CA ARG A 318 10.29 0.88 -25.22
C ARG A 318 9.63 0.10 -26.36
N GLU A 319 10.32 -0.87 -26.96
CA GLU A 319 9.77 -1.69 -28.05
C GLU A 319 8.53 -2.46 -27.60
N SER A 320 8.50 -2.95 -26.36
CA SER A 320 7.30 -3.58 -25.79
C SER A 320 6.14 -2.59 -25.71
N PHE A 321 6.39 -1.33 -25.34
CA PHE A 321 5.36 -0.31 -25.25
C PHE A 321 4.87 0.13 -26.65
N GLU A 322 5.77 0.27 -27.62
CA GLU A 322 5.42 0.57 -29.01
C GLU A 322 4.54 -0.54 -29.63
N ALA A 323 4.85 -1.81 -29.35
CA ALA A 323 4.00 -2.93 -29.76
C ALA A 323 2.60 -2.87 -29.11
N GLN A 324 2.52 -2.47 -27.83
CA GLN A 324 1.22 -2.26 -27.16
C GLN A 324 0.43 -1.13 -27.81
N ILE A 325 1.02 0.05 -28.02
CA ILE A 325 0.33 1.20 -28.64
C ILE A 325 -0.12 0.87 -30.07
N THR A 326 0.66 0.08 -30.81
CA THR A 326 0.28 -0.35 -32.16
C THR A 326 -1.04 -1.14 -32.15
N MET A 327 -1.21 -2.04 -31.16
CA MET A 327 -2.44 -2.82 -31.01
C MET A 327 -3.57 -2.05 -30.31
N PHE A 328 -3.22 -1.13 -29.42
CA PHE A 328 -4.12 -0.35 -28.58
C PHE A 328 -3.76 1.15 -28.69
N PRO A 329 -4.14 1.83 -29.79
CA PRO A 329 -3.75 3.22 -30.04
C PRO A 329 -4.22 4.18 -28.94
N ASN A 330 -5.38 3.88 -28.34
CA ASN A 330 -5.93 4.60 -27.19
C ASN A 330 -5.25 4.18 -25.86
N MET A 331 -3.99 3.78 -25.86
CA MET A 331 -3.21 3.69 -24.61
C MET A 331 -2.57 5.02 -24.26
N VAL A 332 -2.27 5.85 -25.26
CA VAL A 332 -1.60 7.13 -25.13
C VAL A 332 -2.51 8.25 -25.62
N ASP A 333 -2.33 9.42 -25.04
CA ASP A 333 -2.91 10.68 -25.50
C ASP A 333 -1.80 11.70 -25.77
N GLU A 334 -2.19 12.90 -26.23
CA GLU A 334 -1.25 13.95 -26.58
C GLU A 334 -0.39 14.40 -25.38
N GLU A 335 -0.96 14.48 -24.18
CA GLU A 335 -0.25 14.84 -22.94
C GLU A 335 0.81 13.78 -22.58
N THR A 336 0.47 12.50 -22.72
CA THR A 336 1.40 11.39 -22.50
C THR A 336 2.57 11.47 -23.48
N ILE A 337 2.29 11.71 -24.76
CA ILE A 337 3.32 11.85 -25.80
C ILE A 337 4.22 13.05 -25.51
N GLN A 338 3.66 14.22 -25.21
CA GLN A 338 4.43 15.42 -24.86
C GLN A 338 5.33 15.17 -23.63
N THR A 339 4.85 14.44 -22.64
CA THR A 339 5.65 14.06 -21.47
C THR A 339 6.79 13.12 -21.86
N ILE A 340 6.56 12.12 -22.69
CA ILE A 340 7.61 11.23 -23.21
C ILE A 340 8.70 12.04 -23.94
N GLU A 341 8.30 12.96 -24.83
CA GLU A 341 9.22 13.82 -25.59
C GLU A 341 10.11 14.67 -24.66
N LYS A 342 9.52 15.23 -23.60
CA LYS A 342 10.25 16.03 -22.60
C LYS A 342 11.39 15.25 -21.95
N TYR A 343 11.19 13.98 -21.62
CA TYR A 343 12.19 13.16 -20.92
C TYR A 343 13.08 12.33 -21.85
N ARG A 344 12.76 12.25 -23.15
CA ARG A 344 13.52 11.46 -24.15
C ARG A 344 15.03 11.74 -24.14
N PRO A 345 15.53 13.00 -24.03
CA PRO A 345 16.98 13.25 -24.08
C PRO A 345 17.77 12.64 -22.92
N ILE A 346 17.10 12.27 -21.82
CA ILE A 346 17.73 11.78 -20.58
C ILE A 346 17.26 10.37 -20.19
N THR A 347 16.56 9.67 -21.08
CA THR A 347 16.01 8.32 -20.83
C THR A 347 16.33 7.37 -21.97
N LEU A 348 16.50 6.09 -21.64
CA LEU A 348 16.82 5.03 -22.60
C LEU A 348 15.58 4.27 -23.06
N GLY A 349 14.52 4.29 -22.25
CA GLY A 349 13.25 3.61 -22.51
C GLY A 349 12.13 4.22 -21.68
N HIS A 350 10.90 4.00 -22.13
CA HIS A 350 9.70 4.49 -21.45
C HIS A 350 8.50 3.58 -21.70
N LYS A 351 7.55 3.60 -20.76
CA LYS A 351 6.29 2.86 -20.84
C LYS A 351 5.27 3.43 -19.85
N LEU A 352 3.98 3.26 -20.13
CA LEU A 352 2.93 3.44 -19.12
C LEU A 352 2.90 2.25 -18.15
N SER A 353 2.78 2.55 -16.86
CA SER A 353 2.75 1.54 -15.77
C SER A 353 1.69 0.44 -15.88
N GLY A 354 0.66 0.62 -16.71
CA GLY A 354 -0.36 -0.39 -16.99
C GLY A 354 -1.07 -0.15 -18.32
N ALA A 355 -2.33 -0.60 -18.42
CA ALA A 355 -3.09 -0.70 -19.67
C ALA A 355 -3.40 0.62 -20.42
N GLY A 356 -2.95 1.80 -19.95
CA GLY A 356 -3.07 3.06 -20.71
C GLY A 356 -4.14 4.04 -20.25
N GLY A 357 -4.10 5.29 -20.76
CA GLY A 357 -5.07 6.36 -20.50
C GLY A 357 -4.77 7.31 -19.34
N GLY A 358 -3.56 7.24 -18.76
CA GLY A 358 -3.09 8.07 -17.64
C GLY A 358 -2.44 7.24 -16.52
N GLY A 359 -1.99 7.89 -15.44
CA GLY A 359 -1.35 7.23 -14.30
C GLY A 359 0.12 7.62 -14.12
N TYR A 360 1.05 6.68 -14.31
CA TYR A 360 2.49 6.96 -14.26
C TYR A 360 3.18 6.51 -15.55
N LEU A 361 4.06 7.37 -16.07
CA LEU A 361 5.12 6.97 -16.99
C LEU A 361 6.29 6.42 -16.20
N ILE A 362 6.77 5.27 -16.64
CA ILE A 362 7.97 4.64 -16.13
C ILE A 362 9.07 4.89 -17.14
N PHE A 363 10.20 5.40 -16.67
CA PHE A 363 11.38 5.66 -17.47
C PHE A 363 12.53 4.79 -17.00
N VAL A 364 13.31 4.31 -17.98
CA VAL A 364 14.62 3.68 -17.76
C VAL A 364 15.69 4.75 -17.97
N SER A 365 16.56 4.99 -16.98
CA SER A 365 17.65 5.96 -17.10
C SER A 365 18.87 5.56 -16.27
N GLU A 366 20.07 5.92 -16.75
CA GLU A 366 21.33 5.83 -16.00
C GLU A 366 21.44 6.92 -14.92
N LYS A 367 20.72 8.03 -15.10
CA LYS A 367 20.81 9.20 -14.21
C LYS A 367 19.48 9.42 -13.50
N PRO A 368 19.50 9.89 -12.24
CA PRO A 368 18.27 10.27 -11.55
C PRO A 368 17.46 11.30 -12.34
N ILE A 369 16.14 11.07 -12.42
CA ILE A 369 15.20 12.02 -13.00
C ILE A 369 14.65 12.91 -11.88
N GLU A 370 14.75 14.23 -12.06
CA GLU A 370 14.25 15.20 -11.08
C GLU A 370 12.73 15.04 -10.87
N ASN A 371 12.30 15.06 -9.60
CA ASN A 371 10.90 14.89 -9.19
C ASN A 371 10.26 13.54 -9.55
N ALA A 372 11.04 12.55 -9.99
CA ALA A 372 10.54 11.21 -10.22
C ALA A 372 10.47 10.40 -8.91
N ILE A 373 9.43 9.58 -8.83
CA ILE A 373 9.22 8.60 -7.77
C ILE A 373 10.17 7.42 -8.00
N LYS A 374 10.89 7.03 -6.96
CA LYS A 374 11.60 5.73 -6.93
C LYS A 374 10.68 4.65 -6.37
N ILE A 375 10.91 3.44 -6.83
CA ILE A 375 10.19 2.25 -6.37
C ILE A 375 11.03 1.44 -5.40
N LYS A 376 10.36 0.63 -4.58
CA LYS A 376 10.98 -0.41 -3.76
C LYS A 376 10.31 -1.74 -4.11
N ILE A 377 11.06 -2.67 -4.67
CA ILE A 377 10.60 -3.99 -5.05
C ILE A 377 10.44 -4.85 -3.79
N ARG A 378 9.33 -5.58 -3.66
CA ARG A 378 9.13 -6.49 -2.53
C ARG A 378 10.08 -7.68 -2.61
N ARG A 379 10.80 -7.96 -1.53
CA ARG A 379 11.66 -9.14 -1.40
C ARG A 379 10.84 -10.33 -0.89
N ARG A 380 11.32 -11.56 -1.12
CA ARG A 380 10.62 -12.78 -0.70
C ARG A 380 10.62 -12.99 0.82
N ASP A 381 11.70 -12.59 1.48
CA ASP A 381 12.02 -13.02 2.86
C ASP A 381 11.88 -11.90 3.91
N PHE A 382 11.12 -10.83 3.63
CA PHE A 382 10.94 -9.69 4.55
C PHE A 382 9.47 -9.34 4.80
#